data_AF-A0A820EL92-F1
#
_entry.id   AF-A0A820EL92-F1
#
_cell.length_a   1.000
_cell.length_b   1.000
_cell.length_c   1.000
_cell.angle_alpha   90.00
_cell.angle_beta   90.00
_cell.angle_gamma   90.00
#
_symmetry.space_group_name_H-M   'P 1'
#
loop_
_entity.id
_entity.type
_entity.pdbx_description
1 polymer ?
#
loop_
_entity_poly.entity_id
_entity_poly.type
_entity_poly.pdbx_seq_one_letter_code
_entity_poly.pdbx_strand_id
1 'polypeptide(L)'
;MAAQTFLTPYIVSQLPDRAVLKLLNSNQEQPYLVWDNSCRQELMDKLDETRDYLVKNDYQLDVDKFGNPSDFRFSAHKNELIVGEIFVRVYNLQPTTTLKNPKEFCSDLIDFLGTSSQYINTLMSMQLQQEQQQKTNEEKKSAEILHLEKQEHISQALEALKNVIRNNIGIETLCIGHFKLLFSLLRMENVGRLQQYALELILHLSGSNECVNDISQSNVIVYLLLVLRSSLSNQETTLEILNALSSNGKIVRDIVDSGGLLYLLDIFSNGQNSNLREYAANVLSKLMNDRLHGPRIRLQLIKYLPNLVIDAMRESCETSIQLFETTHENPELIWNDHTREMTCERISKQLNEFYVKQRVAPTETKWAIDDSYQLLGDDEETQRLSQNELIVAGVYVRLLIANPGWVVRRPKEFLTELLSRWTTHTKQPEQLLMSHTDEFEMLTQCLIQLLHAQPTLCEHLPSIG
;
A
#
# COMPACT_ATOMS: atom_id res chain seq x y z
N MET A 1 -37.81 28.75 -11.38
CA MET A 1 -37.41 29.27 -10.06
C MET A 1 -38.33 28.76 -8.94
N ALA A 2 -39.64 29.08 -8.88
CA ALA A 2 -40.49 28.64 -7.76
C ALA A 2 -40.66 27.12 -7.58
N ALA A 3 -40.59 26.31 -8.64
CA ALA A 3 -40.69 24.85 -8.54
C ALA A 3 -39.42 24.19 -7.96
N GLN A 4 -38.24 24.78 -8.19
CA GLN A 4 -36.95 24.27 -7.67
C GLN A 4 -36.84 24.43 -6.16
N THR A 5 -37.69 25.28 -5.60
CA THR A 5 -37.82 25.52 -4.17
C THR A 5 -38.38 24.32 -3.41
N PHE A 6 -39.34 23.62 -4.01
CA PHE A 6 -40.11 22.56 -3.35
C PHE A 6 -39.89 21.17 -3.94
N LEU A 7 -39.35 21.09 -5.16
CA LEU A 7 -39.12 19.84 -5.87
C LEU A 7 -37.63 19.70 -6.15
N THR A 8 -37.13 18.45 -6.17
CA THR A 8 -35.74 18.20 -6.53
C THR A 8 -35.46 18.71 -7.95
N PRO A 9 -34.23 19.17 -8.25
CA PRO A 9 -33.87 19.61 -9.61
C PRO A 9 -34.20 18.58 -10.69
N TYR A 10 -34.06 17.29 -10.35
CA TYR A 10 -34.47 16.20 -11.20
C TYR A 10 -35.95 16.27 -11.59
N ILE A 11 -36.87 16.38 -10.62
CA ILE A 11 -38.31 16.50 -10.91
C ILE A 11 -38.57 17.74 -11.76
N VAL A 12 -37.93 18.88 -11.44
CA VAL A 12 -38.11 20.11 -12.21
C VAL A 12 -37.71 19.92 -13.67
N SER A 13 -36.61 19.21 -13.94
CA SER A 13 -36.19 18.87 -15.30
C SER A 13 -37.20 17.98 -16.05
N GLN A 14 -37.99 17.20 -15.32
CA GLN A 14 -39.01 16.30 -15.89
C GLN A 14 -40.39 16.96 -16.04
N LEU A 15 -40.64 18.13 -15.45
CA LEU A 15 -41.94 18.83 -15.51
C LEU A 15 -42.53 19.02 -16.93
N PRO A 16 -41.74 19.22 -18.00
CA PRO A 16 -42.28 19.31 -19.35
C PRO A 16 -42.91 18.00 -19.86
N ASP A 17 -42.57 16.85 -19.27
CA ASP A 17 -43.08 15.54 -19.67
C ASP A 17 -44.32 15.14 -18.84
N ARG A 18 -45.37 14.67 -19.51
CA ARG A 18 -46.56 14.11 -18.84
C ARG A 18 -46.24 12.94 -17.94
N ALA A 19 -45.14 12.22 -18.19
CA ALA A 19 -44.66 11.14 -17.33
C ALA A 19 -44.35 11.60 -15.90
N VAL A 20 -44.06 12.90 -15.68
CA VAL A 20 -43.78 13.46 -14.35
C VAL A 20 -44.94 13.26 -13.38
N LEU A 21 -46.19 13.24 -13.88
CA LEU A 21 -47.36 13.01 -13.03
C LEU A 21 -47.35 11.58 -12.44
N LYS A 22 -46.90 10.60 -13.22
CA LYS A 22 -46.73 9.24 -12.72
C LYS A 22 -45.58 9.18 -11.72
N LEU A 23 -44.48 9.89 -11.98
CA LEU A 23 -43.34 10.00 -11.08
C LEU A 23 -43.75 10.60 -9.72
N LEU A 24 -44.50 11.71 -9.72
CA LEU A 24 -44.96 12.39 -8.52
C LEU A 24 -45.99 11.57 -7.72
N ASN A 25 -46.79 10.72 -8.37
CA ASN A 25 -47.80 9.91 -7.69
C ASN A 25 -47.33 8.50 -7.29
N SER A 26 -46.04 8.18 -7.47
CA SER A 26 -45.47 6.89 -7.08
C SER A 26 -44.32 7.06 -6.09
N ASN A 27 -44.02 6.01 -5.32
CA ASN A 27 -42.82 5.99 -4.49
C ASN A 27 -41.61 5.75 -5.38
N GLN A 28 -40.58 6.58 -5.24
CA GLN A 28 -39.33 6.52 -5.99
C GLN A 28 -38.16 6.55 -5.01
N GLU A 29 -37.23 5.63 -5.17
CA GLU A 29 -35.93 5.64 -4.50
C GLU A 29 -34.86 5.36 -5.55
N GLN A 30 -34.36 6.44 -6.14
CA GLN A 30 -33.32 6.43 -7.17
C GLN A 30 -32.29 7.52 -6.85
N PRO A 31 -31.05 7.44 -7.40
CA PRO A 31 -29.98 8.38 -7.07
C PRO A 31 -30.35 9.87 -7.22
N TYR A 32 -31.23 10.21 -8.17
CA TYR A 32 -31.68 11.59 -8.39
C TYR A 32 -32.97 11.97 -7.65
N LEU A 33 -33.65 11.00 -7.03
CA LEU A 33 -34.95 11.22 -6.40
C LEU A 33 -35.26 10.22 -5.29
N VAL A 34 -35.39 10.75 -4.07
CA VAL A 34 -36.05 10.07 -2.95
C VAL A 34 -37.40 10.76 -2.74
N TRP A 35 -38.48 10.04 -3.06
CA TRP A 35 -39.85 10.55 -3.05
C TRP A 35 -40.83 9.48 -2.61
N ASP A 36 -41.43 9.65 -1.44
CA ASP A 36 -42.41 8.71 -0.89
C ASP A 36 -43.74 9.40 -0.54
N ASN A 37 -44.67 8.65 0.06
CA ASN A 37 -45.93 9.20 0.54
C ASN A 37 -45.70 10.31 1.60
N SER A 38 -44.66 10.19 2.43
CA SER A 38 -44.33 11.15 3.48
C SER A 38 -43.90 12.49 2.88
N CYS A 39 -42.99 12.48 1.90
CA CYS A 39 -42.56 13.69 1.18
C CYS A 39 -43.74 14.38 0.49
N ARG A 40 -44.65 13.61 -0.12
CA ARG A 40 -45.89 14.14 -0.71
C ARG A 40 -46.76 14.85 0.32
N GLN A 41 -46.97 14.22 1.47
CA GLN A 41 -47.80 14.78 2.52
C GLN A 41 -47.17 16.06 3.09
N GLU A 42 -45.87 16.04 3.40
CA GLU A 42 -45.13 17.21 3.89
C GLU A 42 -45.22 18.40 2.92
N LEU A 43 -45.11 18.14 1.62
CA LEU A 43 -45.27 19.18 0.60
C LEU A 43 -46.69 19.73 0.57
N MET A 44 -47.71 18.86 0.57
CA MET A 44 -49.10 19.29 0.53
C MET A 44 -49.47 20.09 1.77
N ASP A 45 -49.08 19.63 2.96
CA ASP A 45 -49.33 20.32 4.22
C ASP A 45 -48.68 21.72 4.22
N LYS A 46 -47.43 21.83 3.75
CA LYS A 46 -46.74 23.13 3.66
C LYS A 46 -47.40 24.06 2.66
N LEU A 47 -47.82 23.55 1.50
CA LEU A 47 -48.51 24.34 0.47
C LEU A 47 -49.90 24.78 0.95
N ASP A 48 -50.65 23.91 1.61
CA ASP A 48 -51.96 24.23 2.18
C ASP A 48 -51.85 25.26 3.29
N GLU A 49 -50.88 25.12 4.20
CA GLU A 49 -50.63 26.09 5.27
C GLU A 49 -50.24 27.47 4.69
N THR A 50 -49.36 27.49 3.69
CA THR A 50 -48.92 28.72 3.03
C THR A 50 -50.08 29.38 2.27
N ARG A 51 -50.89 28.59 1.54
CA ARG A 51 -52.08 29.08 0.84
C ARG A 51 -53.08 29.69 1.82
N ASP A 52 -53.42 28.97 2.88
CA ASP A 52 -54.42 29.40 3.85
C ASP A 52 -53.98 30.67 4.58
N TYR A 53 -52.67 30.85 4.79
CA TYR A 53 -52.12 32.11 5.28
C TYR A 53 -52.22 33.24 4.27
N LEU A 54 -51.80 33.02 3.02
CA LEU A 54 -51.82 34.04 1.97
C LEU A 54 -53.24 34.57 1.73
N VAL A 55 -54.24 33.70 1.69
CA VAL A 55 -55.65 34.08 1.51
C VAL A 55 -56.15 34.95 2.65
N LYS A 56 -55.67 34.73 3.88
CA LYS A 56 -56.06 35.52 5.07
C LYS A 56 -55.33 36.84 5.20
N ASN A 57 -54.19 37.01 4.53
CA ASN A 57 -53.28 38.15 4.70
C ASN A 57 -53.02 38.91 3.38
N ASP A 58 -54.06 39.05 2.54
CA ASP A 58 -54.02 39.81 1.28
C ASP A 58 -52.84 39.43 0.35
N TYR A 59 -52.53 38.12 0.29
CA TYR A 59 -51.44 37.54 -0.49
C TYR A 59 -50.03 38.07 -0.15
N GLN A 60 -49.85 38.63 1.04
CA GLN A 60 -48.53 38.98 1.56
C GLN A 60 -47.91 37.78 2.29
N LEU A 61 -46.70 37.41 1.87
CA LEU A 61 -45.97 36.28 2.42
C LEU A 61 -45.10 36.76 3.57
N ASP A 62 -45.35 36.23 4.76
CA ASP A 62 -44.58 36.50 5.96
C ASP A 62 -43.35 35.60 5.99
N VAL A 63 -42.22 36.18 5.57
CA VAL A 63 -40.92 35.51 5.47
C VAL A 63 -40.41 35.10 6.86
N ASP A 64 -40.75 35.85 7.91
CA ASP A 64 -40.34 35.53 9.28
C ASP A 64 -41.08 34.29 9.79
N LYS A 65 -42.34 34.09 9.40
CA LYS A 65 -43.14 32.93 9.79
C LYS A 65 -42.84 31.68 8.96
N PHE A 66 -42.73 31.80 7.64
CA PHE A 66 -42.61 30.64 6.75
C PHE A 66 -41.18 30.31 6.35
N GLY A 67 -40.22 31.16 6.70
CA GLY A 67 -38.85 31.11 6.22
C GLY A 67 -38.75 31.58 4.77
N ASN A 68 -37.52 31.66 4.25
CA ASN A 68 -37.35 31.82 2.82
C ASN A 68 -37.79 30.49 2.18
N PRO A 69 -38.57 30.48 1.07
CA PRO A 69 -38.97 29.23 0.45
C PRO A 69 -37.81 28.27 0.16
N SER A 70 -36.59 28.78 -0.07
CA SER A 70 -35.36 27.99 -0.23
C SER A 70 -34.95 27.16 1.00
N ASP A 71 -35.46 27.48 2.18
CA ASP A 71 -35.13 26.82 3.45
C ASP A 71 -35.94 25.55 3.67
N PHE A 72 -36.97 25.31 2.85
CA PHE A 72 -37.76 24.09 2.92
C PHE A 72 -36.90 22.86 2.59
N ARG A 73 -36.93 21.88 3.49
CA ARG A 73 -36.23 20.60 3.38
C ARG A 73 -37.15 19.49 3.89
N PHE A 74 -37.31 18.45 3.09
CA PHE A 74 -38.04 17.26 3.47
C PHE A 74 -37.36 16.55 4.65
N SER A 75 -38.14 16.01 5.57
CA SER A 75 -37.60 15.26 6.72
C SER A 75 -36.78 14.06 6.25
N ALA A 76 -37.21 13.41 5.17
CA ALA A 76 -36.52 12.28 4.54
C ALA A 76 -35.13 12.63 3.99
N HIS A 77 -34.86 13.90 3.68
CA HIS A 77 -33.58 14.33 3.10
C HIS A 77 -32.62 14.90 4.16
N LYS A 78 -33.07 15.10 5.40
CA LYS A 78 -32.31 15.80 6.45
C LYS A 78 -30.96 15.16 6.78
N ASN A 79 -30.89 13.83 6.75
CA ASN A 79 -29.69 13.07 7.11
C ASN A 79 -28.97 12.49 5.88
N GLU A 80 -29.49 12.74 4.69
CA GLU A 80 -28.92 12.23 3.44
C GLU A 80 -27.75 13.09 2.99
N LEU A 81 -26.68 12.43 2.53
CA LEU A 81 -25.62 13.11 1.82
C LEU A 81 -26.04 13.33 0.37
N ILE A 82 -26.14 14.60 -0.03
CA ILE A 82 -26.45 15.00 -1.40
C ILE A 82 -25.24 15.72 -1.99
N VAL A 83 -24.67 15.17 -3.07
CA VAL A 83 -23.54 15.73 -3.80
C VAL A 83 -23.91 15.79 -5.28
N GLY A 84 -23.77 16.95 -5.93
CA GLY A 84 -24.12 17.09 -7.35
C GLY A 84 -25.56 16.70 -7.68
N GLU A 85 -26.51 17.02 -6.78
CA GLU A 85 -27.94 16.64 -6.86
C GLU A 85 -28.23 15.13 -6.71
N ILE A 86 -27.24 14.33 -6.32
CA ILE A 86 -27.36 12.88 -6.18
C ILE A 86 -27.37 12.49 -4.70
N PHE A 87 -28.38 11.70 -4.32
CA PHE A 87 -28.46 11.01 -3.03
C PHE A 87 -27.43 9.88 -2.98
N VAL A 88 -26.29 10.15 -2.32
CA VAL A 88 -25.10 9.31 -2.37
C VAL A 88 -25.37 7.90 -1.82
N ARG A 89 -26.13 7.78 -0.73
CA ARG A 89 -26.54 6.49 -0.17
C ARG A 89 -27.30 5.64 -1.20
N VAL A 90 -28.27 6.23 -1.89
CA VAL A 90 -29.08 5.52 -2.89
C VAL A 90 -28.23 5.11 -4.09
N TYR A 91 -27.30 5.96 -4.52
CA TYR A 91 -26.32 5.61 -5.55
C TYR A 91 -25.45 4.42 -5.16
N ASN A 92 -24.92 4.39 -3.92
CA ASN A 92 -24.10 3.26 -3.47
C ASN A 92 -24.87 1.94 -3.40
N LEU A 93 -26.17 1.98 -3.09
CA LEU A 93 -27.04 0.81 -3.16
C LEU A 93 -27.35 0.36 -4.60
N GLN A 94 -27.23 1.27 -5.57
CA GLN A 94 -27.51 1.04 -6.98
C GLN A 94 -26.37 1.58 -7.88
N PRO A 95 -25.13 1.07 -7.75
CA PRO A 95 -23.95 1.71 -8.34
C PRO A 95 -23.94 1.63 -9.88
N THR A 96 -24.72 0.71 -10.45
CA THR A 96 -24.86 0.48 -11.90
C THR A 96 -25.84 1.45 -12.56
N THR A 97 -26.52 2.32 -11.80
CA THR A 97 -27.41 3.32 -12.38
C THR A 97 -26.65 4.26 -13.28
N THR A 98 -27.14 4.43 -14.51
CA THR A 98 -26.56 5.34 -15.50
C THR A 98 -26.79 6.79 -15.07
N LEU A 99 -25.71 7.48 -14.70
CA LEU A 99 -25.76 8.90 -14.36
C LEU A 99 -25.79 9.76 -15.62
N LYS A 100 -26.48 10.91 -15.55
CA LYS A 100 -26.54 11.87 -16.67
C LYS A 100 -25.16 12.48 -16.94
N ASN A 101 -24.48 12.94 -15.89
CA ASN A 101 -23.15 13.57 -15.93
C ASN A 101 -22.21 12.91 -14.92
N PRO A 102 -21.65 11.71 -15.20
CA PRO A 102 -20.79 11.00 -14.24
C PRO A 102 -19.47 11.74 -13.95
N LYS A 103 -18.97 12.53 -14.91
CA LYS A 103 -17.74 13.34 -14.73
C LYS A 103 -17.94 14.46 -13.70
N GLU A 104 -19.04 15.19 -13.81
CA GLU A 104 -19.39 16.28 -12.89
C GLU A 104 -19.58 15.74 -11.48
N PHE A 105 -20.34 14.64 -11.33
CA PHE A 105 -20.52 13.98 -10.05
C PHE A 105 -19.20 13.49 -9.43
N CYS A 106 -18.29 12.94 -10.25
CA CYS A 106 -16.96 12.56 -9.78
C CYS A 106 -16.17 13.78 -9.25
N SER A 107 -16.19 14.91 -9.97
CA SER A 107 -15.55 16.15 -9.51
C SER A 107 -16.17 16.67 -8.22
N ASP A 108 -17.51 16.71 -8.12
CA ASP A 108 -18.21 17.15 -6.92
C ASP A 108 -17.88 16.28 -5.70
N LEU A 109 -17.71 14.96 -5.89
CA LEU A 109 -17.29 14.03 -4.83
C LEU A 109 -15.85 14.30 -4.37
N ILE A 110 -14.93 14.57 -5.31
CA ILE A 110 -13.54 14.93 -4.99
C ILE A 110 -13.51 16.27 -4.23
N ASP A 111 -14.29 17.26 -4.65
CA ASP A 111 -14.39 18.57 -4.00
C ASP A 111 -15.00 18.46 -2.59
N PHE A 112 -16.01 17.60 -2.41
CA PHE A 112 -16.58 17.29 -1.10
C PHE A 112 -15.53 16.66 -0.16
N LEU A 113 -14.80 15.66 -0.63
CA LEU A 113 -13.72 15.02 0.14
C LEU A 113 -12.60 16.02 0.46
N GLY A 114 -12.27 16.90 -0.49
CA GLY A 114 -11.28 17.96 -0.32
C GLY A 114 -11.72 18.98 0.72
N THR A 115 -12.98 19.41 0.70
CA THR A 115 -13.56 20.31 1.71
C THR A 115 -13.58 19.64 3.09
N SER A 116 -13.76 18.32 3.12
CA SER A 116 -13.75 17.51 4.35
C SER A 116 -12.35 17.23 4.90
N SER A 117 -11.27 17.57 4.18
CA SER A 117 -9.89 17.25 4.54
C SER A 117 -9.42 17.84 5.87
N GLN A 118 -9.83 19.08 6.18
CA GLN A 118 -9.50 19.71 7.46
C GLN A 118 -10.12 18.92 8.62
N TYR A 119 -11.37 18.50 8.45
CA TYR A 119 -12.08 17.70 9.41
C TYR A 119 -11.45 16.31 9.58
N ILE A 120 -11.05 15.68 8.47
CA ILE A 120 -10.30 14.41 8.47
C ILE A 120 -9.00 14.55 9.28
N ASN A 121 -8.24 15.63 9.09
CA ASN A 121 -7.03 15.90 9.87
C ASN A 121 -7.32 16.11 11.36
N THR A 122 -8.41 16.80 11.70
CA THR A 122 -8.86 16.94 13.08
C THR A 122 -9.20 15.59 13.69
N LEU A 123 -9.95 14.73 12.99
CA LEU A 123 -10.25 13.37 13.45
C LEU A 123 -8.98 12.55 13.70
N MET A 124 -8.01 12.59 12.78
CA MET A 124 -6.72 11.90 12.95
C MET A 124 -5.96 12.43 14.18
N SER A 125 -5.95 13.74 14.40
CA SER A 125 -5.28 14.35 15.56
C SER A 125 -5.96 13.97 16.89
N MET A 126 -7.28 13.86 16.90
CA MET A 126 -8.05 13.42 18.06
C MET A 126 -7.82 11.94 18.35
N GLN A 127 -7.69 11.09 17.31
CA GLN A 127 -7.36 9.67 17.46
C GLN A 127 -6.01 9.47 18.17
N LEU A 128 -4.98 10.22 17.75
CA LEU A 128 -3.66 10.19 18.39
C LEU A 128 -3.70 10.63 19.86
N GLN A 129 -4.66 11.46 20.25
CA GLN A 129 -4.82 11.97 21.62
C GLN A 129 -5.71 11.08 22.50
N GLN A 130 -6.67 10.36 21.93
CA GLN A 130 -7.57 9.45 22.67
C GLN A 130 -6.84 8.25 23.28
N GLU A 131 -5.67 7.86 22.76
CA GLU A 131 -4.79 6.86 23.39
C GLU A 131 -4.22 7.31 24.75
N GLN A 132 -4.34 8.59 25.13
CA GLN A 132 -3.69 9.13 26.33
C GLN A 132 -4.61 9.65 27.45
N GLN A 133 -5.92 9.87 27.25
CA GLN A 133 -6.79 10.41 28.31
C GLN A 133 -8.27 9.95 28.22
N GLN A 134 -8.71 9.17 29.22
CA GLN A 134 -10.13 8.94 29.53
C GLN A 134 -10.66 10.04 30.45
N LYS A 135 -11.52 10.95 29.96
CA LYS A 135 -12.49 11.67 30.81
C LYS A 135 -13.81 12.00 30.09
N THR A 136 -14.88 11.80 30.86
CA THR A 136 -16.32 11.86 30.59
C THR A 136 -16.85 13.31 30.52
N ASN A 137 -17.90 13.56 29.71
CA ASN A 137 -18.94 14.60 29.91
C ASN A 137 -20.07 14.46 28.87
N GLU A 138 -21.31 14.79 29.23
CA GLU A 138 -22.51 14.61 28.40
C GLU A 138 -22.58 15.53 27.16
N GLU A 139 -21.90 16.67 27.17
CA GLU A 139 -21.70 17.54 25.98
C GLU A 139 -20.86 16.85 24.88
N LYS A 140 -20.10 15.79 25.22
CA LYS A 140 -19.43 14.97 24.21
C LYS A 140 -20.42 14.18 23.36
N LYS A 141 -21.57 13.74 23.88
CA LYS A 141 -22.48 12.86 23.12
C LYS A 141 -23.03 13.52 21.86
N SER A 142 -23.42 14.78 21.93
CA SER A 142 -23.95 15.53 20.77
C SER A 142 -22.84 15.84 19.75
N ALA A 143 -21.64 16.20 20.20
CA ALA A 143 -20.49 16.35 19.33
C ALA A 143 -20.08 15.02 18.68
N GLU A 144 -20.05 13.92 19.46
CA GLU A 144 -19.75 12.56 19.00
C GLU A 144 -20.75 12.08 17.94
N ILE A 145 -22.05 12.35 18.10
CA ILE A 145 -23.07 12.03 17.08
C ILE A 145 -22.80 12.78 15.78
N LEU A 146 -22.56 14.10 15.85
CA LEU A 146 -22.22 14.90 14.67
C LEU A 146 -20.93 14.41 14.00
N HIS A 147 -19.97 13.94 14.80
CA HIS A 147 -18.72 13.40 14.30
C HIS A 147 -18.92 12.10 13.52
N LEU A 148 -19.75 11.19 14.06
CA LEU A 148 -20.12 9.93 13.43
C LEU A 148 -20.89 10.15 12.13
N GLU A 149 -21.83 11.09 12.10
CA GLU A 149 -22.59 11.44 10.88
C GLU A 149 -21.66 11.94 9.77
N LYS A 150 -20.77 12.88 10.07
CA LYS A 150 -19.78 13.38 9.08
C LYS A 150 -18.83 12.29 8.61
N GLN A 151 -18.40 11.40 9.50
CA GLN A 151 -17.54 10.28 9.15
C GLN A 151 -18.24 9.31 8.20
N GLU A 152 -19.53 9.03 8.45
CA GLU A 152 -20.36 8.21 7.57
C GLU A 152 -20.54 8.87 6.21
N HIS A 153 -20.78 10.19 6.16
CA HIS A 153 -20.87 10.93 4.90
C HIS A 153 -19.55 10.86 4.09
N ILE A 154 -18.39 10.97 4.74
CA ILE A 154 -17.09 10.80 4.06
C ILE A 154 -16.95 9.36 3.52
N SER A 155 -17.36 8.36 4.30
CA SER A 155 -17.34 6.96 3.87
C SER A 155 -18.24 6.73 2.66
N GLN A 156 -19.47 7.28 2.68
CA GLN A 156 -20.43 7.19 1.58
C GLN A 156 -19.93 7.90 0.32
N ALA A 157 -19.33 9.09 0.47
CA ALA A 157 -18.75 9.83 -0.65
C ALA A 157 -17.59 9.06 -1.31
N LEU A 158 -16.71 8.47 -0.50
CA LEU A 158 -15.59 7.68 -1.01
C LEU A 158 -16.05 6.39 -1.70
N GLU A 159 -17.06 5.72 -1.13
CA GLU A 159 -17.70 4.57 -1.76
C GLU A 159 -18.31 4.93 -3.11
N ALA A 160 -19.01 6.08 -3.19
CA ALA A 160 -19.58 6.57 -4.43
C ALA A 160 -18.50 6.93 -5.45
N LEU A 161 -17.42 7.58 -5.02
CA LEU A 161 -16.30 7.91 -5.90
C LEU A 161 -15.68 6.66 -6.52
N LYS A 162 -15.43 5.64 -5.68
CA LYS A 162 -14.98 4.32 -6.13
C LYS A 162 -15.94 3.71 -7.15
N ASN A 163 -17.24 3.73 -6.87
CA ASN A 163 -18.26 3.14 -7.74
C ASN A 163 -18.39 3.88 -9.09
N VAL A 164 -18.37 5.22 -9.08
CA VAL A 164 -18.46 6.04 -10.30
C VAL A 164 -17.27 5.77 -11.20
N ILE A 165 -16.05 5.79 -10.66
CA ILE A 165 -14.84 5.57 -11.44
C ILE A 165 -14.82 4.14 -11.99
N ARG A 166 -15.13 3.14 -11.15
CA ARG A 166 -15.16 1.74 -11.59
C ARG A 166 -16.13 1.47 -12.74
N ASN A 167 -17.27 2.16 -12.75
CA ASN A 167 -18.33 1.94 -13.74
C ASN A 167 -18.22 2.84 -14.98
N ASN A 168 -17.28 3.78 -15.02
CA ASN A 168 -17.13 4.73 -16.12
C ASN A 168 -15.65 4.89 -16.52
N ILE A 169 -15.28 4.27 -17.64
CA ILE A 169 -13.91 4.28 -18.18
C ILE A 169 -13.49 5.71 -18.54
N GLY A 170 -12.26 6.08 -18.18
CA GLY A 170 -11.64 7.36 -18.49
C GLY A 170 -11.98 8.48 -17.49
N ILE A 171 -12.78 8.20 -16.45
CA ILE A 171 -13.07 9.16 -15.37
C ILE A 171 -11.94 9.19 -14.34
N GLU A 172 -11.14 8.13 -14.22
CA GLU A 172 -9.99 8.02 -13.33
C GLU A 172 -8.99 9.18 -13.45
N THR A 173 -8.88 9.79 -14.64
CA THR A 173 -7.99 10.93 -14.89
C THR A 173 -8.41 12.18 -14.10
N LEU A 174 -9.66 12.27 -13.65
CA LEU A 174 -10.12 13.36 -12.77
C LEU A 174 -9.49 13.29 -11.37
N CYS A 175 -8.94 12.15 -10.96
CA CYS A 175 -8.23 12.02 -9.69
C CYS A 175 -6.80 12.60 -9.74
N ILE A 176 -6.29 12.96 -10.92
CA ILE A 176 -4.97 13.58 -11.08
C ILE A 176 -4.94 14.91 -10.30
N GLY A 177 -3.88 15.13 -9.53
CA GLY A 177 -3.74 16.27 -8.61
C GLY A 177 -4.32 16.02 -7.22
N HIS A 178 -5.09 14.95 -7.01
CA HIS A 178 -5.80 14.68 -5.75
C HIS A 178 -5.25 13.47 -4.96
N PHE A 179 -4.17 12.82 -5.41
CA PHE A 179 -3.66 11.61 -4.74
C PHE A 179 -3.18 11.84 -3.29
N LYS A 180 -2.69 13.03 -2.95
CA LYS A 180 -2.36 13.35 -1.55
C LYS A 180 -3.58 13.24 -0.64
N LEU A 181 -4.73 13.75 -1.10
CA LEU A 181 -5.99 13.62 -0.39
C LEU A 181 -6.41 12.15 -0.31
N LEU A 182 -6.49 11.45 -1.44
CA LEU A 182 -6.96 10.06 -1.51
C LEU A 182 -6.12 9.12 -0.64
N PHE A 183 -4.80 9.24 -0.69
CA PHE A 183 -3.93 8.40 0.13
C PHE A 183 -3.94 8.81 1.61
N SER A 184 -4.19 10.08 1.95
CA SER A 184 -4.30 10.49 3.36
C SER A 184 -5.47 9.80 4.08
N LEU A 185 -6.53 9.46 3.35
CA LEU A 185 -7.70 8.72 3.88
C LEU A 185 -7.31 7.33 4.39
N LEU A 186 -6.23 6.73 3.89
CA LEU A 186 -5.73 5.43 4.36
C LEU A 186 -5.31 5.44 5.83
N ARG A 187 -5.01 6.61 6.41
CA ARG A 187 -4.62 6.73 7.82
C ARG A 187 -5.79 6.58 8.80
N MET A 188 -7.03 6.48 8.30
CA MET A 188 -8.23 6.34 9.14
C MET A 188 -8.42 4.88 9.61
N GLU A 189 -7.50 4.39 10.44
CA GLU A 189 -7.43 2.99 10.90
C GLU A 189 -8.71 2.53 11.63
N ASN A 190 -9.38 3.44 12.35
CA ASN A 190 -10.60 3.13 13.11
C ASN A 190 -11.85 2.94 12.24
N VAL A 191 -11.75 3.24 10.93
CA VAL A 191 -12.87 3.17 9.99
C VAL A 191 -12.54 2.18 8.89
N GLY A 192 -12.55 0.89 9.25
CA GLY A 192 -12.11 -0.19 8.35
C GLY A 192 -12.76 -0.14 6.95
N ARG A 193 -14.06 0.19 6.85
CA ARG A 193 -14.75 0.34 5.56
C ARG A 193 -14.20 1.47 4.70
N LEU A 194 -13.92 2.63 5.30
CA LEU A 194 -13.37 3.78 4.59
C LEU A 194 -11.95 3.48 4.09
N GLN A 195 -11.10 2.89 4.93
CA GLN A 195 -9.75 2.46 4.51
C GLN A 195 -9.83 1.42 3.37
N GLN A 196 -10.76 0.46 3.44
CA GLN A 196 -10.98 -0.52 2.39
C GLN A 196 -11.44 0.14 1.07
N TYR A 197 -12.40 1.06 1.12
CA TYR A 197 -12.84 1.80 -0.07
C TYR A 197 -11.74 2.66 -0.68
N ALA A 198 -10.89 3.28 0.15
CA ALA A 198 -9.71 4.01 -0.32
C ALA A 198 -8.74 3.07 -1.05
N LEU A 199 -8.45 1.88 -0.50
CA LEU A 199 -7.59 0.90 -1.15
C LEU A 199 -8.17 0.38 -2.47
N GLU A 200 -9.46 0.01 -2.49
CA GLU A 200 -10.13 -0.46 -3.71
C GLU A 200 -10.12 0.62 -4.81
N LEU A 201 -10.33 1.89 -4.43
CA LEU A 201 -10.20 3.02 -5.35
C LEU A 201 -8.75 3.14 -5.86
N ILE A 202 -7.76 3.16 -4.98
CA ILE A 202 -6.34 3.29 -5.36
C ILE A 202 -5.89 2.11 -6.24
N LEU A 203 -6.35 0.90 -5.96
CA LEU A 203 -6.09 -0.28 -6.79
C LEU A 203 -6.63 -0.08 -8.21
N HIS A 204 -7.87 0.40 -8.34
CA HIS A 204 -8.42 0.71 -9.65
C HIS A 204 -7.62 1.82 -10.38
N LEU A 205 -7.25 2.88 -9.67
CA LEU A 205 -6.45 3.99 -10.22
C LEU A 205 -5.03 3.55 -10.60
N SER A 206 -4.47 2.52 -9.95
CA SER A 206 -3.14 1.98 -10.26
C SER A 206 -3.08 1.27 -11.62
N GLY A 207 -4.24 0.96 -12.22
CA GLY A 207 -4.34 0.44 -13.58
C GLY A 207 -4.14 1.48 -14.69
N SER A 208 -4.18 2.78 -14.37
CA SER A 208 -4.01 3.87 -15.35
C SER A 208 -2.61 4.47 -15.31
N ASN A 209 -1.90 4.46 -16.44
CA ASN A 209 -0.55 5.02 -16.53
C ASN A 209 -0.48 6.51 -16.18
N GLU A 210 -1.52 7.29 -16.52
CA GLU A 210 -1.59 8.72 -16.19
C GLU A 210 -1.69 8.94 -14.68
N CYS A 211 -2.55 8.17 -14.01
CA CYS A 211 -2.67 8.16 -12.56
C CYS A 211 -1.36 7.74 -11.88
N VAL A 212 -0.73 6.64 -12.34
CA VAL A 212 0.55 6.16 -11.80
C VAL A 212 1.64 7.23 -11.92
N ASN A 213 1.69 7.97 -13.03
CA ASN A 213 2.65 9.05 -13.22
C ASN A 213 2.45 10.21 -12.23
N ASP A 214 1.21 10.56 -11.89
CA ASP A 214 0.92 11.61 -10.91
C ASP A 214 1.12 11.12 -9.45
N ILE A 215 0.79 9.86 -9.16
CA ILE A 215 1.13 9.19 -7.88
C ILE A 215 2.64 9.28 -7.63
N SER A 216 3.47 9.04 -8.67
CA SER A 216 4.93 9.12 -8.58
C SER A 216 5.48 10.52 -8.26
N GLN A 217 4.65 11.56 -8.37
CA GLN A 217 5.00 12.95 -8.07
C GLN A 217 4.40 13.43 -6.74
N SER A 218 3.55 12.61 -6.12
CA SER A 218 2.75 13.01 -4.96
C SER A 218 3.39 12.69 -3.60
N ASN A 219 4.44 11.85 -3.56
CA ASN A 219 5.10 11.38 -2.34
C ASN A 219 4.11 10.76 -1.32
N VAL A 220 3.30 9.81 -1.78
CA VAL A 220 2.18 9.23 -1.00
C VAL A 220 2.34 7.74 -0.66
N ILE A 221 3.37 7.08 -1.18
CA ILE A 221 3.57 5.63 -1.03
C ILE A 221 3.64 5.20 0.43
N VAL A 222 4.19 6.05 1.30
CA VAL A 222 4.26 5.79 2.73
C VAL A 222 2.91 5.41 3.35
N TYR A 223 1.80 5.96 2.87
CA TYR A 223 0.48 5.64 3.41
C TYR A 223 0.07 4.18 3.13
N LEU A 224 0.51 3.59 2.00
CA LEU A 224 0.32 2.16 1.75
C LEU A 224 1.18 1.32 2.69
N LEU A 225 2.43 1.72 2.94
CA LEU A 225 3.31 0.99 3.87
C LEU A 225 2.75 1.00 5.30
N LEU A 226 2.18 2.12 5.75
CA LEU A 226 1.52 2.18 7.06
C LEU A 226 0.35 1.20 7.14
N VAL A 227 -0.52 1.15 6.11
CA VAL A 227 -1.64 0.20 6.06
C VAL A 227 -1.17 -1.25 6.00
N LEU A 228 -0.10 -1.53 5.26
CA LEU A 228 0.49 -2.86 5.16
C LEU A 228 0.87 -3.43 6.54
N ARG A 229 1.25 -2.56 7.49
CA ARG A 229 1.53 -2.94 8.89
C ARG A 229 0.30 -2.89 9.79
N SER A 230 -0.55 -1.88 9.68
CA SER A 230 -1.65 -1.66 10.63
C SER A 230 -2.91 -2.49 10.35
N SER A 231 -3.09 -3.01 9.14
CA SER A 231 -4.33 -3.68 8.73
C SER A 231 -4.07 -5.03 8.06
N LEU A 232 -4.12 -6.11 8.86
CA LEU A 232 -3.91 -7.48 8.39
C LEU A 232 -4.92 -7.91 7.30
N SER A 233 -6.18 -7.47 7.40
CA SER A 233 -7.22 -7.79 6.40
C SER A 233 -6.97 -7.18 5.03
N ASN A 234 -6.17 -6.11 4.98
CA ASN A 234 -5.91 -5.32 3.77
C ASN A 234 -4.51 -5.57 3.18
N GLN A 235 -3.72 -6.49 3.75
CA GLN A 235 -2.34 -6.73 3.31
C GLN A 235 -2.26 -7.17 1.86
N GLU A 236 -3.13 -8.10 1.43
CA GLU A 236 -3.13 -8.63 0.06
C GLU A 236 -3.40 -7.52 -0.97
N THR A 237 -4.48 -6.76 -0.78
CA THR A 237 -4.81 -5.60 -1.64
C THR A 237 -3.70 -4.56 -1.64
N THR A 238 -3.07 -4.32 -0.49
CA THR A 238 -1.97 -3.34 -0.38
C THR A 238 -0.73 -3.81 -1.14
N LEU A 239 -0.38 -5.10 -1.05
CA LEU A 239 0.70 -5.71 -1.83
C LEU A 239 0.39 -5.68 -3.33
N GLU A 240 -0.86 -5.88 -3.72
CA GLU A 240 -1.30 -5.78 -5.12
C GLU A 240 -1.10 -4.37 -5.68
N ILE A 241 -1.50 -3.34 -4.92
CA ILE A 241 -1.26 -1.94 -5.29
C ILE A 241 0.24 -1.67 -5.41
N LEU A 242 1.04 -2.06 -4.41
CA LEU A 242 2.50 -1.88 -4.44
C LEU A 242 3.11 -2.58 -5.65
N ASN A 243 2.68 -3.81 -5.96
CA ASN A 243 3.11 -4.54 -7.13
C ASN A 243 2.77 -3.80 -8.43
N ALA A 244 1.53 -3.33 -8.60
CA ALA A 244 1.10 -2.58 -9.79
C ALA A 244 1.95 -1.31 -9.99
N LEU A 245 2.10 -0.52 -8.91
CA LEU A 245 2.84 0.75 -8.93
C LEU A 245 4.36 0.59 -9.11
N SER A 246 4.93 -0.54 -8.71
CA SER A 246 6.37 -0.84 -8.85
C SER A 246 6.86 -0.96 -10.30
N SER A 247 5.97 -0.82 -11.28
CA SER A 247 6.34 -0.71 -12.71
C SER A 247 6.95 0.66 -13.05
N ASN A 248 6.80 1.66 -12.16
CA ASN A 248 7.37 3.01 -12.32
C ASN A 248 8.61 3.18 -11.43
N GLY A 249 9.79 3.42 -12.04
CA GLY A 249 11.05 3.52 -11.32
C GLY A 249 11.13 4.65 -10.26
N LYS A 250 10.39 5.75 -10.42
CA LYS A 250 10.31 6.78 -9.36
C LYS A 250 9.58 6.25 -8.13
N ILE A 251 8.50 5.49 -8.33
CA ILE A 251 7.77 4.85 -7.24
C ILE A 251 8.63 3.78 -6.58
N VAL A 252 9.39 2.99 -7.36
CA VAL A 252 10.38 2.03 -6.81
C VAL A 252 11.35 2.73 -5.86
N ARG A 253 11.92 3.87 -6.26
CA ARG A 253 12.79 4.67 -5.39
C ARG A 253 12.05 5.16 -4.15
N ASP A 254 10.84 5.68 -4.30
CA ASP A 254 10.06 6.20 -3.19
C ASP A 254 9.64 5.10 -2.19
N ILE A 255 9.38 3.86 -2.66
CA ILE A 255 9.18 2.67 -1.81
C ILE A 255 10.44 2.43 -0.97
N VAL A 256 11.62 2.43 -1.58
CA VAL A 256 12.89 2.20 -0.88
C VAL A 256 13.18 3.32 0.13
N ASP A 257 13.07 4.58 -0.29
CA ASP A 257 13.33 5.75 0.56
C ASP A 257 12.34 5.83 1.74
N SER A 258 11.13 5.27 1.59
CA SER A 258 10.12 5.16 2.65
C SER A 258 10.27 3.90 3.50
N GLY A 259 11.32 3.10 3.31
CA GLY A 259 11.60 1.90 4.09
C GLY A 259 10.78 0.67 3.71
N GLY A 260 10.14 0.67 2.54
CA GLY A 260 9.27 -0.42 2.08
C GLY A 260 9.95 -1.79 2.01
N LEU A 261 11.28 -1.85 1.85
CA LEU A 261 12.03 -3.10 1.93
C LEU A 261 11.89 -3.76 3.31
N LEU A 262 11.90 -2.99 4.42
CA LEU A 262 11.72 -3.54 5.77
C LEU A 262 10.33 -4.16 5.95
N TYR A 263 9.29 -3.50 5.44
CA TYR A 263 7.92 -4.00 5.54
C TYR A 263 7.77 -5.32 4.77
N LEU A 264 8.28 -5.38 3.54
CA LEU A 264 8.22 -6.57 2.71
C LEU A 264 9.07 -7.70 3.28
N LEU A 265 10.26 -7.39 3.82
CA LEU A 265 11.12 -8.35 4.51
C LEU A 265 10.45 -8.92 5.77
N ASP A 266 9.79 -8.09 6.58
CA ASP A 266 9.07 -8.56 7.76
C ASP A 266 7.93 -9.51 7.38
N ILE A 267 7.17 -9.19 6.32
CA ILE A 267 6.13 -10.11 5.82
C ILE A 267 6.79 -11.40 5.31
N PHE A 268 7.85 -11.33 4.52
CA PHE A 268 8.55 -12.49 3.98
C PHE A 268 9.12 -13.41 5.07
N SER A 269 9.74 -12.83 6.11
CA SER A 269 10.45 -13.57 7.15
C SER A 269 9.56 -13.98 8.33
N ASN A 270 8.65 -13.11 8.76
CA ASN A 270 7.83 -13.29 9.97
C ASN A 270 6.34 -13.57 9.68
N GLY A 271 5.90 -13.51 8.43
CA GLY A 271 4.52 -13.76 8.04
C GLY A 271 4.07 -15.20 8.35
N GLN A 272 2.83 -15.35 8.81
CA GLN A 272 2.23 -16.67 9.08
C GLN A 272 1.52 -17.27 7.85
N ASN A 273 1.11 -16.41 6.91
CA ASN A 273 0.39 -16.82 5.71
C ASN A 273 1.37 -16.99 4.54
N SER A 274 1.58 -18.24 4.09
CA SER A 274 2.48 -18.56 2.99
C SER A 274 2.21 -17.74 1.72
N ASN A 275 0.94 -17.56 1.36
CA ASN A 275 0.56 -16.80 0.16
C ASN A 275 0.97 -15.32 0.27
N LEU A 276 0.85 -14.71 1.45
CA LEU A 276 1.27 -13.32 1.67
C LEU A 276 2.80 -13.19 1.65
N ARG A 277 3.52 -14.19 2.17
CA ARG A 277 4.99 -14.23 2.10
C ARG A 277 5.46 -14.31 0.65
N GLU A 278 4.81 -15.16 -0.14
CA GLU A 278 5.11 -15.30 -1.56
C GLU A 278 4.79 -14.02 -2.33
N TYR A 279 3.67 -13.35 -2.00
CA TYR A 279 3.35 -12.07 -2.62
C TYR A 279 4.36 -10.98 -2.24
N ALA A 280 4.78 -10.91 -0.97
CA ALA A 280 5.84 -9.98 -0.56
C ALA A 280 7.17 -10.27 -1.28
N ALA A 281 7.55 -11.54 -1.42
CA ALA A 281 8.71 -11.97 -2.20
C ALA A 281 8.59 -11.57 -3.68
N ASN A 282 7.39 -11.66 -4.27
CA ASN A 282 7.14 -11.25 -5.64
C ASN A 282 7.30 -9.72 -5.82
N VAL A 283 6.82 -8.92 -4.87
CA VAL A 283 7.05 -7.47 -4.87
C VAL A 283 8.54 -7.17 -4.76
N LEU A 284 9.27 -7.80 -3.82
CA LEU A 284 10.73 -7.65 -3.68
C LEU A 284 11.47 -8.03 -4.97
N SER A 285 11.08 -9.15 -5.60
CA SER A 285 11.62 -9.59 -6.89
C SER A 285 11.39 -8.55 -7.99
N LYS A 286 10.18 -7.99 -8.07
CA LYS A 286 9.86 -6.91 -9.02
C LYS A 286 10.70 -5.67 -8.79
N LEU A 287 10.87 -5.24 -7.54
CA LEU A 287 11.74 -4.11 -7.18
C LEU A 287 13.20 -4.36 -7.57
N MET A 288 13.71 -5.58 -7.37
CA MET A 288 15.08 -5.96 -7.78
C MET A 288 15.28 -5.98 -9.31
N ASN A 289 14.20 -6.15 -10.08
CA ASN A 289 14.23 -6.14 -11.54
C ASN A 289 14.07 -4.73 -12.15
N ASP A 290 13.93 -3.68 -11.32
CA ASP A 290 13.97 -2.30 -11.80
C ASP A 290 15.34 -1.98 -12.44
N ARG A 291 15.31 -1.30 -13.60
CA ARG A 291 16.52 -1.06 -14.41
C ARG A 291 17.52 -0.13 -13.75
N LEU A 292 17.07 0.81 -12.92
CA LEU A 292 17.90 1.88 -12.37
C LEU A 292 18.25 1.60 -10.91
N HIS A 293 17.28 1.17 -10.12
CA HIS A 293 17.38 1.00 -8.67
C HIS A 293 17.59 -0.45 -8.26
N GLY A 294 17.27 -1.43 -9.12
CA GLY A 294 17.36 -2.86 -8.85
C GLY A 294 18.72 -3.33 -8.31
N PRO A 295 19.87 -2.95 -8.91
CA PRO A 295 21.18 -3.34 -8.39
C PRO A 295 21.44 -2.88 -6.96
N ARG A 296 21.04 -1.63 -6.62
CA ARG A 296 21.17 -1.07 -5.27
C ARG A 296 20.24 -1.80 -4.29
N ILE A 297 19.00 -2.10 -4.70
CA ILE A 297 18.03 -2.82 -3.88
C ILE A 297 18.55 -4.21 -3.55
N ARG A 298 19.10 -4.94 -4.53
CA ARG A 298 19.74 -6.24 -4.29
C ARG A 298 20.85 -6.13 -3.24
N LEU A 299 21.74 -5.14 -3.36
CA LEU A 299 22.81 -4.92 -2.38
C LEU A 299 22.29 -4.63 -0.96
N GLN A 300 21.12 -4.02 -0.83
CA GLN A 300 20.48 -3.81 0.48
C GLN A 300 19.87 -5.10 1.02
N LEU A 301 19.20 -5.88 0.18
CA LEU A 301 18.55 -7.13 0.59
C LEU A 301 19.55 -8.21 1.04
N ILE A 302 20.73 -8.28 0.41
CA ILE A 302 21.78 -9.24 0.82
C ILE A 302 22.42 -8.90 2.19
N LYS A 303 22.12 -7.72 2.75
CA LYS A 303 22.47 -7.39 4.13
C LYS A 303 21.47 -7.96 5.14
N TYR A 304 20.29 -8.42 4.68
CA TYR A 304 19.25 -9.02 5.52
C TYR A 304 19.07 -10.52 5.29
N LEU A 305 19.33 -11.00 4.07
CA LEU A 305 19.13 -12.41 3.69
C LEU A 305 20.37 -12.95 2.95
N PRO A 306 20.62 -14.27 2.99
CA PRO A 306 21.68 -14.89 2.20
C PRO A 306 21.53 -14.61 0.70
N ASN A 307 22.64 -14.42 -0.02
CA ASN A 307 22.64 -14.22 -1.48
C ASN A 307 21.80 -15.28 -2.20
N LEU A 308 21.87 -16.52 -1.72
CA LEU A 308 21.17 -17.66 -2.29
C LEU A 308 19.65 -17.53 -2.26
N VAL A 309 19.12 -16.99 -1.16
CA VAL A 309 17.70 -16.72 -0.97
C VAL A 309 17.28 -15.57 -1.89
N ILE A 310 18.08 -14.51 -1.97
CA ILE A 310 17.82 -13.35 -2.82
C ILE A 310 17.84 -13.70 -4.31
N ASP A 311 18.82 -14.50 -4.75
CA ASP A 311 18.93 -14.93 -6.14
C ASP A 311 17.78 -15.88 -6.49
N ALA A 312 17.42 -16.81 -5.59
CA ALA A 312 16.24 -17.67 -5.76
C ALA A 312 14.94 -16.87 -5.84
N MET A 313 14.79 -15.78 -5.08
CA MET A 313 13.60 -14.92 -5.10
C MET A 313 13.33 -14.31 -6.48
N ARG A 314 14.38 -14.08 -7.28
CA ARG A 314 14.25 -13.57 -8.64
C ARG A 314 13.73 -14.63 -9.61
N GLU A 315 14.07 -15.89 -9.38
CA GLU A 315 13.72 -17.03 -10.24
C GLU A 315 12.37 -17.64 -9.84
N SER A 316 12.18 -17.89 -8.55
CA SER A 316 11.01 -18.51 -7.94
C SER A 316 10.84 -18.06 -6.49
N CYS A 317 9.75 -17.34 -6.21
CA CYS A 317 9.41 -16.89 -4.85
C CYS A 317 9.16 -18.08 -3.91
N GLU A 318 8.52 -19.14 -4.39
CA GLU A 318 8.30 -20.39 -3.64
C GLU A 318 9.64 -21.02 -3.21
N THR A 319 10.59 -21.15 -4.13
CA THR A 319 11.91 -21.72 -3.83
C THR A 319 12.68 -20.84 -2.84
N SER A 320 12.55 -19.52 -2.94
CA SER A 320 13.14 -18.60 -1.96
C SER A 320 12.58 -18.79 -0.55
N ILE A 321 11.27 -19.04 -0.42
CA ILE A 321 10.64 -19.31 0.89
C ILE A 321 11.15 -20.64 1.44
N GLN A 322 11.17 -21.69 0.62
CA GLN A 322 11.67 -23.00 1.03
C GLN A 322 13.13 -22.91 1.53
N LEU A 323 14.01 -22.25 0.76
CA LEU A 323 15.41 -22.02 1.16
C LEU A 323 15.55 -21.22 2.46
N PHE A 324 14.63 -20.29 2.72
CA PHE A 324 14.63 -19.51 3.95
C PHE A 324 14.16 -20.34 5.15
N GLU A 325 13.17 -21.21 4.97
CA GLU A 325 12.57 -22.00 6.05
C GLU A 325 13.40 -23.23 6.44
N THR A 326 14.12 -23.83 5.50
CA THR A 326 14.87 -25.06 5.76
C THR A 326 16.29 -24.78 6.24
N THR A 327 16.84 -25.73 6.99
CA THR A 327 18.23 -25.67 7.46
C THR A 327 19.17 -26.19 6.39
N HIS A 328 20.26 -25.47 6.17
CA HIS A 328 21.26 -25.73 5.16
C HIS A 328 22.65 -25.60 5.75
N GLU A 329 23.46 -26.64 5.52
CA GLU A 329 24.90 -26.58 5.73
C GLU A 329 25.56 -27.20 4.49
N ASN A 330 25.83 -26.35 3.51
CA ASN A 330 26.43 -26.75 2.26
C ASN A 330 27.41 -25.68 1.75
N PRO A 331 28.21 -25.98 0.72
CA PRO A 331 29.21 -25.04 0.22
C PRO A 331 28.69 -23.68 -0.24
N GLU A 332 27.40 -23.48 -0.53
CA GLU A 332 26.84 -22.18 -0.95
C GLU A 332 26.00 -21.49 0.15
N LEU A 333 25.67 -22.19 1.24
CA LEU A 333 24.79 -21.67 2.27
C LEU A 333 25.02 -22.37 3.62
N ILE A 334 25.32 -21.55 4.62
CA ILE A 334 25.19 -21.91 6.03
C ILE A 334 24.00 -21.11 6.58
N TRP A 335 22.91 -21.81 6.86
CA TRP A 335 21.65 -21.23 7.32
C TRP A 335 20.97 -22.21 8.27
N ASN A 336 20.85 -21.83 9.54
CA ASN A 336 20.31 -22.68 10.60
C ASN A 336 19.20 -21.95 11.36
N ASP A 337 18.58 -22.66 12.31
CA ASP A 337 17.48 -22.13 13.10
C ASP A 337 17.88 -20.85 13.85
N HIS A 338 19.08 -20.79 14.43
CA HIS A 338 19.61 -19.64 15.16
C HIS A 338 19.78 -18.40 14.27
N THR A 339 20.52 -18.52 13.16
CA THR A 339 20.74 -17.44 12.20
C THR A 339 19.43 -16.93 11.60
N ARG A 340 18.47 -17.82 11.36
CA ARG A 340 17.13 -17.47 10.90
C ARG A 340 16.33 -16.71 11.96
N GLU A 341 16.28 -17.20 13.20
CA GLU A 341 15.58 -16.54 14.31
C GLU A 341 16.14 -15.14 14.57
N MET A 342 17.47 -15.02 14.66
CA MET A 342 18.17 -13.73 14.79
C MET A 342 17.82 -12.76 13.65
N THR A 343 17.76 -13.26 12.41
CA THR A 343 17.38 -12.45 11.25
C THR A 343 15.94 -11.94 11.36
N CYS A 344 15.01 -12.84 11.69
CA CYS A 344 13.60 -12.54 11.91
C CYS A 344 13.38 -11.48 13.00
N GLU A 345 14.02 -11.65 14.15
CA GLU A 345 13.95 -10.72 15.27
C GLU A 345 14.50 -9.35 14.92
N ARG A 346 15.65 -9.31 14.22
CA ARG A 346 16.33 -8.07 13.85
C ARG A 346 15.51 -7.26 12.84
N ILE A 347 14.92 -7.92 11.83
CA ILE A 347 14.01 -7.28 10.87
C ILE A 347 12.79 -6.71 11.59
N SER A 348 12.13 -7.52 12.44
CA SER A 348 10.94 -7.10 13.17
C SER A 348 11.21 -5.93 14.11
N LYS A 349 12.34 -5.97 14.85
CA LYS A 349 12.77 -4.87 15.74
C LYS A 349 12.99 -3.57 14.96
N GLN A 350 13.76 -3.62 13.87
CA GLN A 350 14.01 -2.45 13.03
C GLN A 350 12.72 -1.88 12.44
N LEU A 351 11.84 -2.76 11.94
CA LEU A 351 10.56 -2.32 11.40
C LEU A 351 9.72 -1.64 12.49
N ASN A 352 9.62 -2.21 13.69
CA ASN A 352 8.85 -1.62 14.78
C ASN A 352 9.38 -0.23 15.18
N GLU A 353 10.70 -0.09 15.35
CA GLU A 353 11.33 1.19 15.67
C GLU A 353 11.14 2.24 14.56
N PHE A 354 11.22 1.81 13.30
CA PHE A 354 11.03 2.69 12.15
C PHE A 354 9.55 3.09 11.96
N TYR A 355 8.64 2.12 12.07
CA TYR A 355 7.19 2.31 11.93
C TYR A 355 6.65 3.34 12.92
N VAL A 356 7.08 3.28 14.19
CA VAL A 356 6.67 4.28 15.21
C VAL A 356 7.06 5.70 14.80
N LYS A 357 8.29 5.90 14.28
CA LYS A 357 8.75 7.21 13.79
C LYS A 357 7.96 7.65 12.56
N GLN A 358 7.76 6.72 11.62
CA GLN A 358 7.08 6.99 10.35
C GLN A 358 5.60 7.33 10.53
N ARG A 359 4.89 6.74 11.51
CA ARG A 359 3.49 7.11 11.81
C ARG A 359 3.33 8.59 12.19
N VAL A 360 4.31 9.14 12.92
CA VAL A 360 4.28 10.54 13.39
C VAL A 360 4.55 11.50 12.24
N ALA A 361 5.56 11.22 11.42
CA ALA A 361 5.94 12.05 10.27
C ALA A 361 6.08 11.21 8.99
N PRO A 362 4.96 10.79 8.36
CA PRO A 362 4.98 9.81 7.26
C PRO A 362 5.84 10.22 6.07
N THR A 363 5.68 11.44 5.57
CA THR A 363 6.36 11.90 4.35
C THR A 363 7.76 12.46 4.57
N GLU A 364 8.14 12.70 5.84
CA GLU A 364 9.44 13.28 6.21
C GLU A 364 10.44 12.22 6.68
N THR A 365 9.95 11.12 7.25
CA THR A 365 10.78 10.03 7.77
C THR A 365 11.36 9.22 6.62
N LYS A 366 12.64 9.42 6.32
CA LYS A 366 13.38 8.63 5.34
C LYS A 366 14.03 7.43 6.00
N TRP A 367 14.01 6.31 5.28
CA TRP A 367 14.75 5.12 5.64
C TRP A 367 16.14 5.14 5.00
N ALA A 368 17.13 4.74 5.78
CA ALA A 368 18.47 4.45 5.30
C ALA A 368 19.00 3.24 6.08
N ILE A 369 19.66 2.35 5.36
CA ILE A 369 20.39 1.25 5.97
C ILE A 369 21.78 1.74 6.38
N ASP A 370 22.23 1.33 7.55
CA ASP A 370 23.61 1.56 7.97
C ASP A 370 24.56 0.80 7.03
N ASP A 371 25.65 1.45 6.60
CA ASP A 371 26.64 0.82 5.74
C ASP A 371 27.35 -0.34 6.45
N SER A 372 27.48 -0.26 7.78
CA SER A 372 28.03 -1.33 8.62
C SER A 372 27.09 -2.52 8.81
N TYR A 373 25.83 -2.40 8.42
CA TYR A 373 24.84 -3.47 8.59
C TYR A 373 25.14 -4.66 7.67
N GLN A 374 25.23 -5.85 8.26
CA GLN A 374 25.51 -7.13 7.58
C GLN A 374 24.48 -8.18 7.96
N LEU A 375 24.37 -9.27 7.19
CA LEU A 375 23.43 -10.36 7.47
C LEU A 375 23.67 -10.97 8.85
N LEU A 376 24.92 -11.30 9.13
CA LEU A 376 25.37 -11.90 10.37
C LEU A 376 25.44 -10.81 11.44
N GLY A 377 24.93 -11.14 12.63
CA GLY A 377 24.94 -10.24 13.78
C GLY A 377 26.32 -10.13 14.41
N ASP A 378 26.37 -9.45 15.56
CA ASP A 378 27.56 -9.35 16.40
C ASP A 378 27.59 -10.42 17.51
N ASP A 379 26.69 -11.41 17.47
CA ASP A 379 26.67 -12.48 18.47
C ASP A 379 27.82 -13.48 18.25
N GLU A 380 28.22 -14.17 19.31
CA GLU A 380 29.39 -15.07 19.25
C GLU A 380 29.26 -16.17 18.20
N GLU A 381 28.04 -16.68 17.93
CA GLU A 381 27.82 -17.75 16.96
C GLU A 381 27.98 -17.24 15.52
N THR A 382 27.39 -16.08 15.21
CA THR A 382 27.52 -15.45 13.88
C THR A 382 28.91 -14.88 13.62
N GLN A 383 29.61 -14.41 14.65
CA GLN A 383 31.03 -14.03 14.54
C GLN A 383 31.94 -15.23 14.27
N ARG A 384 31.68 -16.39 14.88
CA ARG A 384 32.40 -17.64 14.57
C ARG A 384 32.22 -18.05 13.11
N LEU A 385 31.02 -17.91 12.57
CA LEU A 385 30.71 -18.16 11.16
C LEU A 385 31.41 -17.17 10.21
N SER A 386 31.60 -15.92 10.64
CA SER A 386 32.17 -14.84 9.81
C SER A 386 33.71 -14.79 9.83
N GLN A 387 34.33 -15.04 10.98
CA GLN A 387 35.77 -14.84 11.17
C GLN A 387 36.62 -16.04 10.75
N ASN A 388 36.03 -17.24 10.72
CA ASN A 388 36.77 -18.49 10.58
C ASN A 388 36.51 -19.25 9.26
N GLU A 389 35.70 -18.69 8.36
CA GLU A 389 35.34 -19.32 7.09
C GLU A 389 35.96 -18.60 5.89
N LEU A 390 36.71 -19.36 5.07
CA LEU A 390 37.23 -18.87 3.81
C LEU A 390 36.12 -18.94 2.74
N ILE A 391 35.64 -17.78 2.31
CA ILE A 391 34.60 -17.66 1.28
C ILE A 391 35.20 -17.10 -0.01
N VAL A 392 34.94 -17.79 -1.12
CA VAL A 392 35.36 -17.38 -2.48
C VAL A 392 34.14 -17.41 -3.39
N ALA A 393 33.80 -16.28 -4.02
CA ALA A 393 32.60 -16.11 -4.85
C ALA A 393 31.29 -16.63 -4.20
N GLY A 394 31.16 -16.48 -2.87
CA GLY A 394 29.99 -16.94 -2.11
C GLY A 394 30.02 -18.43 -1.74
N VAL A 395 31.13 -19.13 -1.97
CA VAL A 395 31.31 -20.56 -1.65
C VAL A 395 32.23 -20.72 -0.43
N TYR A 396 31.78 -21.47 0.56
CA TYR A 396 32.53 -21.88 1.75
C TYR A 396 33.54 -22.97 1.37
N VAL A 397 34.81 -22.59 1.25
CA VAL A 397 35.88 -23.46 0.73
C VAL A 397 36.04 -24.72 1.58
N ARG A 398 35.95 -24.59 2.91
CA ARG A 398 36.04 -25.72 3.85
C ARG A 398 34.97 -26.78 3.59
N LEU A 399 33.73 -26.35 3.37
CA LEU A 399 32.60 -27.25 3.12
C LEU A 399 32.69 -27.92 1.75
N LEU A 400 33.18 -27.19 0.73
CA LEU A 400 33.40 -27.78 -0.59
C LEU A 400 34.51 -28.83 -0.56
N ILE A 401 35.57 -28.58 0.20
CA ILE A 401 36.66 -29.55 0.38
C ILE A 401 36.17 -30.83 1.06
N ALA A 402 35.31 -30.68 2.06
CA ALA A 402 34.70 -31.81 2.76
C ALA A 402 33.76 -32.63 1.85
N ASN A 403 33.12 -31.97 0.87
CA ASN A 403 32.19 -32.61 -0.07
C ASN A 403 32.49 -32.23 -1.53
N PRO A 404 33.57 -32.77 -2.14
CA PRO A 404 34.01 -32.36 -3.49
C PRO A 404 32.99 -32.63 -4.61
N GLY A 405 32.06 -33.58 -4.41
CA GLY A 405 31.01 -33.91 -5.38
C GLY A 405 29.89 -32.87 -5.46
N TRP A 406 29.90 -31.83 -4.62
CA TRP A 406 28.88 -30.79 -4.65
C TRP A 406 28.96 -29.95 -5.94
N VAL A 407 27.82 -29.72 -6.57
CA VAL A 407 27.73 -28.90 -7.79
C VAL A 407 27.34 -27.47 -7.41
N VAL A 408 28.32 -26.56 -7.45
CA VAL A 408 28.14 -25.11 -7.29
C VAL A 408 27.31 -24.56 -8.46
N ARG A 409 26.41 -23.61 -8.21
CA ARG A 409 25.54 -23.01 -9.24
C ARG A 409 26.28 -22.20 -10.29
N ARG A 410 27.30 -21.45 -9.87
CA ARG A 410 28.13 -20.59 -10.74
C ARG A 410 29.59 -21.09 -10.77
N PRO A 411 29.85 -22.32 -11.26
CA PRO A 411 31.14 -22.97 -11.10
C PRO A 411 32.26 -22.27 -11.89
N LYS A 412 31.94 -21.60 -13.01
CA LYS A 412 32.90 -20.81 -13.80
C LYS A 412 33.36 -19.53 -13.09
N GLU A 413 32.42 -18.80 -12.49
CA GLU A 413 32.73 -17.61 -11.69
C GLU A 413 33.53 -17.99 -10.45
N PHE A 414 33.10 -19.04 -9.76
CA PHE A 414 33.84 -19.58 -8.62
C PHE A 414 35.28 -19.98 -9.00
N LEU A 415 35.47 -20.73 -10.09
CA LEU A 415 36.81 -21.10 -10.57
C LEU A 415 37.68 -19.88 -10.88
N THR A 416 37.11 -18.87 -11.54
CA THR A 416 37.82 -17.64 -11.92
C THR A 416 38.29 -16.88 -10.68
N GLU A 417 37.42 -16.70 -9.68
CA GLU A 417 37.75 -16.00 -8.43
C GLU A 417 38.73 -16.83 -7.57
N LEU A 418 38.55 -18.15 -7.52
CA LEU A 418 39.44 -19.07 -6.81
C LEU A 418 40.86 -19.01 -7.38
N LEU A 419 41.00 -19.06 -8.70
CA LEU A 419 42.29 -18.91 -9.38
C LEU A 419 42.88 -17.52 -9.21
N SER A 420 42.08 -16.47 -9.26
CA SER A 420 42.52 -15.09 -9.03
C SER A 420 43.12 -14.92 -7.62
N ARG A 421 42.40 -15.41 -6.59
CA ARG A 421 42.87 -15.37 -5.19
C ARG A 421 44.11 -16.23 -4.99
N TRP A 422 44.10 -17.47 -5.50
CA TRP A 422 45.25 -18.36 -5.46
C TRP A 422 46.49 -17.74 -6.13
N THR A 423 46.33 -17.18 -7.34
CA THR A 423 47.42 -16.52 -8.08
C THR A 423 47.94 -15.30 -7.33
N THR A 424 47.08 -14.54 -6.66
CA THR A 424 47.48 -13.40 -5.83
C THR A 424 48.43 -13.84 -4.71
N HIS A 425 48.16 -14.97 -4.05
CA HIS A 425 49.08 -15.53 -3.05
C HIS A 425 50.41 -16.00 -3.67
N THR A 426 50.39 -16.64 -4.85
CA THR A 426 51.64 -17.09 -5.51
C THR A 426 52.56 -15.94 -5.95
N LYS A 427 52.01 -14.74 -6.15
CA LYS A 427 52.77 -13.54 -6.54
C LYS A 427 53.37 -12.78 -5.36
N GLN A 428 53.01 -13.14 -4.13
CA GLN A 428 53.56 -12.50 -2.93
C GLN A 428 54.99 -13.02 -2.63
N PRO A 429 55.87 -12.19 -2.02
CA PRO A 429 57.19 -12.64 -1.59
C PRO A 429 57.09 -13.77 -0.55
N GLU A 430 58.03 -14.72 -0.58
CA GLU A 430 58.02 -15.96 0.26
C GLU A 430 57.72 -15.72 1.74
N GLN A 431 58.11 -14.57 2.30
CA GLN A 431 57.88 -14.20 3.70
C GLN A 431 56.39 -13.98 4.05
N LEU A 432 55.55 -13.60 3.09
CA LEU A 432 54.10 -13.41 3.26
C LEU A 432 53.29 -14.68 2.91
N LEU A 433 53.86 -15.57 2.09
CA LEU A 433 53.31 -16.92 1.87
C LEU A 433 53.31 -17.73 3.17
N MET A 434 54.38 -17.62 3.97
CA MET A 434 54.49 -18.35 5.24
C MET A 434 53.45 -17.90 6.30
N SER A 435 52.94 -16.67 6.23
CA SER A 435 51.94 -16.16 7.18
C SER A 435 50.49 -16.52 6.82
N HIS A 436 50.23 -16.93 5.57
CA HIS A 436 48.89 -17.33 5.07
C HIS A 436 48.89 -18.78 4.57
N THR A 437 49.76 -19.63 5.13
CA THR A 437 49.98 -21.01 4.68
C THR A 437 48.68 -21.82 4.66
N ASP A 438 47.86 -21.70 5.71
CA ASP A 438 46.60 -22.45 5.83
C ASP A 438 45.56 -22.02 4.78
N GLU A 439 45.45 -20.73 4.50
CA GLU A 439 44.54 -20.21 3.45
C GLU A 439 45.00 -20.68 2.06
N PHE A 440 46.30 -20.58 1.78
CA PHE A 440 46.86 -21.03 0.51
C PHE A 440 46.72 -22.53 0.29
N GLU A 441 46.91 -23.33 1.34
CA GLU A 441 46.69 -24.78 1.30
C GLU A 441 45.22 -25.12 1.03
N MET A 442 44.28 -24.47 1.72
CA MET A 442 42.84 -24.63 1.47
C MET A 442 42.46 -24.25 0.03
N LEU A 443 42.95 -23.11 -0.49
CA LEU A 443 42.69 -22.70 -1.87
C LEU A 443 43.23 -23.73 -2.87
N THR A 444 44.44 -24.24 -2.63
CA THR A 444 45.09 -25.25 -3.49
C THR A 444 44.32 -26.57 -3.47
N GLN A 445 43.95 -27.06 -2.28
CA GLN A 445 43.17 -28.28 -2.11
C GLN A 445 41.80 -28.16 -2.78
N CYS A 446 41.13 -27.03 -2.58
CA CYS A 446 39.84 -26.74 -3.20
C CYS A 446 39.92 -26.74 -4.73
N LEU A 447 40.94 -26.10 -5.30
CA LEU A 447 41.15 -26.05 -6.75
C LEU A 447 41.35 -27.46 -7.34
N ILE A 448 42.22 -28.26 -6.72
CA ILE A 448 42.48 -29.64 -7.13
C ILE A 448 41.19 -30.47 -7.09
N GLN A 449 40.47 -30.42 -5.96
CA GLN A 449 39.25 -31.20 -5.77
C GLN A 449 38.12 -30.76 -6.70
N LEU A 450 37.97 -29.45 -6.95
CA LEU A 450 36.97 -28.90 -7.88
C LEU A 450 37.22 -29.42 -9.31
N LEU A 451 38.45 -29.34 -9.82
CA LEU A 451 38.80 -29.77 -11.17
C LEU A 451 38.72 -31.31 -11.32
N HIS A 452 39.03 -32.06 -10.26
CA HIS A 452 38.82 -33.51 -10.26
C HIS A 452 37.34 -33.89 -10.28
N ALA A 453 36.51 -33.23 -9.49
CA ALA A 453 35.08 -33.52 -9.41
C ALA A 453 34.31 -33.06 -10.65
N GLN A 454 34.75 -31.97 -11.28
CA GLN A 454 34.12 -31.40 -12.48
C GLN A 454 35.15 -31.17 -13.60
N PRO A 455 35.60 -32.23 -14.31
CA PRO A 455 36.64 -32.12 -15.33
C PRO A 455 36.30 -31.19 -16.50
N THR A 456 35.01 -30.94 -16.76
CA THR A 456 34.54 -30.01 -17.81
C THR A 456 34.97 -28.56 -17.54
N LEU A 457 35.26 -28.20 -16.29
CA LEU A 457 35.78 -26.88 -15.94
C LEU A 457 37.22 -26.66 -16.43
N CYS A 458 37.99 -27.73 -16.65
CA CYS A 458 39.35 -27.63 -17.19
C CYS A 458 39.37 -26.98 -18.59
N GLU A 459 38.31 -27.15 -19.38
CA GLU A 459 38.17 -26.53 -20.70
C GLU A 459 38.05 -25.00 -20.62
N HIS A 460 37.67 -24.46 -19.45
CA HIS A 460 37.54 -23.03 -19.23
C HIS A 460 38.88 -22.37 -18.85
N LEU A 461 39.84 -23.13 -18.33
CA LEU A 461 41.15 -22.61 -17.87
C LEU A 461 41.88 -21.79 -18.95
N PRO A 462 41.99 -22.23 -20.22
CA PRO A 462 42.70 -21.45 -21.25
C PRO A 462 42.10 -20.08 -21.52
N SER A 463 40.80 -19.89 -21.25
CA SER A 463 40.13 -18.61 -21.45
C SER A 463 40.33 -17.61 -20.30
N ILE A 464 40.83 -18.09 -19.15
CA ILE A 464 41.08 -17.28 -17.94
C ILE A 464 42.51 -16.70 -17.96
N GLY A 465 43.43 -17.27 -18.75
CA GLY A 465 44.81 -16.83 -18.90
C GLY A 465 45.76 -17.87 -18.34
#